data_AF-A0A023G0J6-F1
#
_entry.id   AF-A0A023G0J6-F1
#
_cell.length_a   1.000
_cell.length_b   1.000
_cell.length_c   1.000
_cell.angle_alpha   90.00
_cell.angle_beta   90.00
_cell.angle_gamma   90.00
#
_symmetry.space_group_name_H-M   'P 1'
#
loop_
_entity.id
_entity.type
_entity.pdbx_description
1 polymer ?
#
loop_
_entity_poly.entity_id
_entity_poly.type
_entity_poly.pdbx_seq_one_letter_code
_entity_poly.pdbx_strand_id
1 'polypeptide(L)'
;MKPGGIMIGVLVAFSLVVVATSLEKFSNISQNRQHIEDLIGLSGKLYVKQRNYGAETLDRCHSAEKQEGSGDCFIYTLRFQPNGTGPSLIGYNTTVKIFATEGYTKPNAANYSFGPRFPVKMRELLFINKKTIAQSWWKSSIMGKMGAS
;
A
#
# COMPACT_ATOMS: atom_id res chain seq x y z
N MET A 1 -64.56 29.99 -2.25
CA MET A 1 -63.89 28.69 -2.02
C MET A 1 -62.54 28.70 -2.71
N LYS A 2 -61.50 28.27 -1.97
CA LYS A 2 -60.07 28.10 -2.30
C LYS A 2 -59.21 29.36 -2.52
N PRO A 3 -58.36 29.73 -1.55
CA PRO A 3 -57.23 30.62 -1.78
C PRO A 3 -56.11 29.86 -2.50
N GLY A 4 -55.53 30.50 -3.53
CA GLY A 4 -54.36 30.01 -4.26
C GLY A 4 -53.14 29.99 -3.35
N GLY A 5 -52.58 28.81 -3.13
CA GLY A 5 -51.44 28.58 -2.25
C GLY A 5 -50.20 29.35 -2.71
N ILE A 6 -49.62 30.10 -1.78
CA ILE A 6 -48.30 30.69 -1.90
C ILE A 6 -47.29 29.54 -1.88
N MET A 7 -46.74 29.19 -3.05
CA MET A 7 -45.60 28.30 -3.18
C MET A 7 -44.37 29.01 -2.62
N ILE A 8 -44.11 28.81 -1.32
CA ILE A 8 -42.81 29.11 -0.71
C ILE A 8 -41.84 28.06 -1.25
N GLY A 9 -41.17 28.39 -2.35
CA GLY A 9 -40.04 27.60 -2.85
C GLY A 9 -38.95 27.63 -1.79
N VAL A 10 -38.82 26.54 -1.03
CA VAL A 10 -37.70 26.31 -0.13
C VAL A 10 -36.46 26.18 -1.02
N LEU A 11 -35.70 27.27 -1.10
CA LEU A 11 -34.34 27.29 -1.63
C LEU A 11 -33.49 26.43 -0.69
N VAL A 12 -33.42 25.13 -0.97
CA VAL A 12 -32.45 24.25 -0.32
C VAL A 12 -31.11 24.60 -0.94
N ALA A 13 -30.46 25.62 -0.40
CA ALA A 13 -29.04 25.84 -0.58
C ALA A 13 -28.33 24.66 0.09
N PHE A 14 -28.16 23.55 -0.64
CA PHE A 14 -27.13 22.58 -0.30
C PHE A 14 -25.80 23.28 -0.57
N SER A 15 -25.34 24.00 0.45
CA SER A 15 -23.96 24.40 0.59
C SER A 15 -23.12 23.18 0.24
N LEU A 16 -22.41 23.27 -0.89
CA LEU A 16 -21.35 22.34 -1.23
C LEU A 16 -20.31 22.49 -0.11
N VAL A 17 -20.48 21.73 0.96
CA VAL A 17 -19.39 21.43 1.87
C VAL A 17 -18.50 20.49 1.08
N VAL A 18 -17.64 21.08 0.24
CA VAL A 18 -16.41 20.44 -0.19
C VAL A 18 -15.66 20.20 1.11
N VAL A 19 -15.89 19.04 1.72
CA VAL A 19 -15.00 18.55 2.75
C VAL A 19 -13.72 18.24 2.00
N ALA A 20 -12.86 19.26 1.90
CA ALA A 20 -11.44 19.08 1.69
C ALA A 20 -10.95 18.26 2.87
N THR A 21 -11.11 16.93 2.79
CA THR A 21 -10.45 16.01 3.70
C THR A 21 -8.97 16.11 3.35
N SER A 22 -8.30 17.07 3.97
CA SER A 22 -6.85 17.17 3.96
C SER A 22 -6.34 15.79 4.35
N LEU A 23 -5.61 15.17 3.43
CA LEU A 23 -4.88 13.93 3.65
C LEU A 23 -3.95 14.21 4.84
N GLU A 24 -4.30 13.73 6.04
CA GLU A 24 -3.38 13.84 7.16
C GLU A 24 -2.10 13.12 6.75
N LYS A 25 -1.06 13.94 6.56
CA LYS A 25 0.28 13.49 6.24
C LYS A 25 0.62 12.44 7.29
N PHE A 26 0.98 11.23 6.86
CA PHE A 26 1.45 10.14 7.74
C PHE A 26 2.78 10.48 8.46
N SER A 27 3.11 11.76 8.60
CA SER A 27 4.33 12.33 9.17
C SER A 27 4.53 12.05 10.66
N ASN A 28 3.55 11.43 11.33
CA ASN A 28 3.63 11.11 12.77
C ASN A 28 3.95 9.65 13.08
N ILE A 29 4.24 8.80 12.09
CA ILE A 29 4.76 7.46 12.41
C ILE A 29 6.26 7.56 12.72
N SER A 30 6.64 7.23 13.95
CA SER A 30 8.04 7.19 14.39
C SER A 30 8.89 6.33 13.44
N GLN A 31 10.04 6.87 13.01
CA GLN A 31 11.02 6.17 12.19
C GLN A 31 11.47 4.84 12.79
N ASN A 32 11.45 4.73 14.13
CA ASN A 32 11.78 3.51 14.87
C ASN A 32 10.85 2.32 14.56
N ARG A 33 9.73 2.57 13.87
CA ARG A 33 8.76 1.55 13.44
C ARG A 33 8.82 1.27 11.95
N GLN A 34 9.80 1.81 11.23
CA GLN A 34 9.96 1.69 9.78
C GLN A 34 11.27 1.02 9.37
N HIS A 35 11.80 0.17 10.25
CA HIS A 35 13.06 -0.52 10.01
C HIS A 35 12.83 -1.71 9.07
N ILE A 36 13.09 -1.52 7.77
CA ILE A 36 12.85 -2.57 6.78
C ILE A 36 13.77 -3.78 6.99
N GLU A 37 14.90 -3.61 7.64
CA GLU A 37 15.81 -4.69 8.03
C GLU A 37 15.11 -5.75 8.91
N ASP A 38 14.18 -5.34 9.78
CA ASP A 38 13.41 -6.28 10.61
C ASP A 38 12.47 -7.15 9.78
N LEU A 39 12.04 -6.65 8.63
CA LEU A 39 11.18 -7.34 7.67
C LEU A 39 12.00 -8.29 6.79
N ILE A 40 13.20 -7.86 6.41
CA ILE A 40 14.16 -8.69 5.68
C ILE A 40 14.68 -9.82 6.58
N GLY A 41 14.86 -9.58 7.87
CA GLY A 41 15.32 -10.57 8.85
C GLY A 41 14.34 -11.73 9.08
N LEU A 42 13.11 -11.62 8.61
CA LEU A 42 12.10 -12.67 8.75
C LEU A 42 12.45 -13.90 7.89
N SER A 43 12.22 -15.08 8.45
CA SER A 43 12.27 -16.34 7.73
C SER A 43 10.88 -16.74 7.23
N GLY A 44 10.85 -17.48 6.13
CA GLY A 44 9.62 -17.97 5.52
C GLY A 44 8.91 -16.97 4.61
N LYS A 45 7.65 -17.29 4.31
CA LYS A 45 6.84 -16.58 3.33
C LYS A 45 5.94 -15.54 3.99
N LEU A 46 6.05 -14.31 3.54
CA LEU A 46 5.20 -13.20 3.95
C LEU A 46 3.97 -13.15 3.03
N TYR A 47 2.78 -13.13 3.60
CA TYR A 47 1.53 -13.04 2.85
C TYR A 47 0.91 -11.65 2.99
N VAL A 48 0.40 -11.12 1.88
CA VAL A 48 -0.38 -9.89 1.88
C VAL A 48 -1.80 -10.23 2.34
N LYS A 49 -2.14 -9.88 3.58
CA LYS A 49 -3.47 -10.12 4.16
C LYS A 49 -4.53 -9.15 3.65
N GLN A 50 -4.16 -7.89 3.50
CA GLN A 50 -5.09 -6.83 3.11
C GLN A 50 -4.35 -5.74 2.32
N ARG A 51 -5.09 -5.10 1.43
CA ARG A 51 -4.66 -3.94 0.63
C ARG A 51 -5.74 -2.87 0.71
N ASN A 52 -5.40 -1.63 0.36
CA ASN A 52 -6.43 -0.59 0.30
C ASN A 52 -7.49 -0.96 -0.73
N TYR A 53 -8.76 -0.77 -0.37
CA TYR A 53 -9.89 -0.83 -1.29
C TYR A 53 -9.79 0.29 -2.34
N GLY A 54 -10.15 0.00 -3.60
CA GLY A 54 -10.21 0.98 -4.68
C GLY A 54 -8.88 1.34 -5.37
N ALA A 55 -7.77 0.65 -5.05
CA ALA A 55 -6.52 0.85 -5.78
C ALA A 55 -6.56 0.08 -7.12
N GLU A 56 -6.54 0.80 -8.24
CA GLU A 56 -6.47 0.27 -9.63
C GLU A 56 -5.10 -0.35 -9.97
N THR A 57 -4.44 -0.99 -9.01
CA THR A 57 -3.23 -1.75 -9.31
C THR A 57 -3.63 -3.06 -9.97
N LEU A 58 -3.38 -3.15 -11.27
CA LEU A 58 -3.59 -4.35 -12.08
C LEU A 58 -2.78 -5.53 -11.52
N ASP A 59 -1.49 -5.34 -11.24
CA ASP A 59 -0.64 -6.42 -10.75
C ASP A 59 -0.68 -6.52 -9.22
N ARG A 60 -1.14 -7.66 -8.71
CA ARG A 60 -1.38 -7.86 -7.28
C ARG A 60 -0.38 -8.84 -6.68
N CYS A 61 0.55 -8.36 -5.85
CA CYS A 61 1.38 -9.25 -5.04
C CYS A 61 0.56 -9.87 -3.90
N HIS A 62 0.67 -11.19 -3.75
CA HIS A 62 0.01 -11.98 -2.70
C HIS A 62 0.99 -12.51 -1.68
N SER A 63 2.23 -12.80 -2.07
CA SER A 63 3.26 -13.19 -1.13
C SER A 63 4.66 -12.87 -1.62
N ALA A 64 5.59 -12.77 -0.66
CA ALA A 64 7.01 -12.55 -0.88
C ALA A 64 7.79 -13.52 0.00
N GLU A 65 8.79 -14.18 -0.60
CA GLU A 65 9.62 -15.18 0.09
C GLU A 65 11.09 -14.92 -0.22
N LYS A 66 11.88 -14.59 0.81
CA LYS A 66 13.31 -14.33 0.65
C LYS A 66 14.02 -15.64 0.30
N GLN A 67 14.81 -15.62 -0.76
CA GLN A 67 15.63 -16.75 -1.17
C GLN A 67 17.05 -16.58 -0.62
N GLU A 68 17.66 -15.45 -0.94
CA GLU A 68 19.06 -15.14 -0.59
C GLU A 68 19.31 -13.63 -0.64
N GLY A 69 20.52 -13.21 -0.27
CA GLY A 69 20.97 -11.83 -0.37
C GLY A 69 21.58 -11.30 0.91
N SER A 70 22.24 -10.15 0.77
CA SER A 70 22.95 -9.48 1.86
C SER A 70 23.11 -7.99 1.55
N GLY A 71 23.44 -7.18 2.56
CA GLY A 71 23.58 -5.74 2.41
C GLY A 71 22.26 -5.08 2.03
N ASP A 72 22.23 -4.41 0.88
CA ASP A 72 21.07 -3.68 0.38
C ASP A 72 20.31 -4.43 -0.74
N CYS A 73 20.76 -5.61 -1.15
CA CYS A 73 20.24 -6.35 -2.29
C CYS A 73 19.86 -7.79 -1.92
N PHE A 74 18.59 -8.15 -2.19
CA PHE A 74 18.03 -9.45 -1.85
C PHE A 74 17.29 -10.07 -3.03
N ILE A 75 17.30 -11.40 -3.15
CA ILE A 75 16.46 -12.12 -4.10
C ILE A 75 15.20 -12.59 -3.36
N TYR A 76 14.05 -12.20 -3.88
CA TYR A 76 12.75 -12.65 -3.39
C TYR A 76 11.98 -13.33 -4.51
N THR A 77 11.29 -14.43 -4.18
CA THR A 77 10.20 -14.93 -5.00
C THR A 77 8.94 -14.16 -4.65
N LEU A 78 8.44 -13.35 -5.58
CA LEU A 78 7.15 -12.69 -5.47
C LEU A 78 6.09 -13.55 -6.17
N ARG A 79 5.00 -13.85 -5.47
CA ARG A 79 3.81 -14.46 -6.10
C ARG A 79 2.77 -13.39 -6.33
N PHE A 80 2.43 -13.15 -7.58
CA PHE A 80 1.51 -12.10 -7.96
C PHE A 80 0.47 -12.58 -8.97
N GLN A 81 -0.63 -11.85 -9.08
CA GLN A 81 -1.70 -12.07 -10.04
C GLN A 81 -1.65 -10.92 -11.06
N PRO A 82 -1.29 -11.19 -12.33
CA PRO A 82 -1.36 -10.18 -13.38
C PRO A 82 -2.80 -9.73 -13.60
N ASN A 83 -3.02 -8.44 -13.82
CA ASN A 83 -4.34 -7.83 -14.04
C ASN A 83 -5.39 -8.06 -12.93
N GLY A 84 -5.04 -8.71 -11.83
CA GLY A 84 -5.90 -8.88 -10.66
C GLY A 84 -7.12 -9.77 -10.86
N THR A 85 -7.24 -10.42 -12.03
CA THR A 85 -8.43 -11.17 -12.45
C THR A 85 -8.15 -12.61 -12.95
N GLY A 86 -6.91 -13.11 -12.87
CA GLY A 86 -6.56 -14.46 -13.34
C GLY A 86 -6.72 -15.58 -12.28
N PRO A 87 -6.95 -16.84 -12.67
CA PRO A 87 -7.15 -17.95 -11.71
C PRO A 87 -5.86 -18.43 -11.03
N SER A 88 -4.68 -17.98 -11.46
CA SER A 88 -3.40 -18.50 -10.99
C SER A 88 -2.45 -17.38 -10.56
N LEU A 89 -1.65 -17.67 -9.53
CA LEU A 89 -0.56 -16.81 -9.09
C LEU A 89 0.71 -17.19 -9.87
N ILE A 90 1.40 -16.18 -10.39
CA ILE A 90 2.69 -16.32 -11.04
C ILE A 90 3.78 -16.04 -10.01
N GLY A 91 4.74 -16.97 -9.89
CA GLY A 91 5.95 -16.78 -9.10
C GLY A 91 7.07 -16.19 -9.95
N TYR A 92 7.73 -15.14 -9.47
CA TYR A 92 8.87 -14.54 -10.14
C TYR A 92 9.98 -14.20 -9.14
N ASN A 93 11.21 -14.60 -9.45
CA ASN A 93 12.39 -14.22 -8.67
C ASN A 93 12.87 -12.84 -9.13
N THR A 94 12.79 -11.86 -8.23
CA THR A 94 13.25 -10.50 -8.48
C THR A 94 14.29 -10.10 -7.45
N THR A 95 15.20 -9.23 -7.87
CA THR A 95 15.98 -8.41 -6.94
C THR A 95 15.07 -7.41 -6.25
N VAL A 96 15.15 -7.37 -4.93
CA VAL A 96 14.57 -6.37 -4.04
C VAL A 96 15.74 -5.57 -3.48
N LYS A 97 15.79 -4.28 -3.82
CA LYS A 97 16.81 -3.37 -3.30
C LYS A 97 16.21 -2.48 -2.22
N ILE A 98 16.77 -2.50 -1.01
CA ILE A 98 16.34 -1.64 0.09
C ILE A 98 17.14 -0.34 0.13
N PHE A 99 16.53 0.75 0.58
CA PHE A 99 17.18 2.06 0.67
C PHE A 99 16.44 2.97 1.65
N ALA A 100 17.11 4.06 2.04
CA ALA A 100 16.53 5.11 2.87
C ALA A 100 15.89 6.18 1.99
N THR A 101 14.66 6.59 2.31
CA THR A 101 14.01 7.75 1.68
C THR A 101 14.49 9.06 2.32
N GLU A 102 14.17 10.20 1.70
CA GLU A 102 14.60 11.51 2.20
C GLU A 102 14.21 11.72 3.66
N GLY A 103 15.17 12.15 4.48
CA GLY A 103 14.99 12.34 5.93
C GLY A 103 15.17 11.07 6.78
N TYR A 104 15.45 9.92 6.18
CA TYR A 104 15.78 8.67 6.89
C TYR A 104 17.28 8.39 6.83
N THR A 105 17.86 8.00 7.96
CA THR A 105 19.27 7.55 8.04
C THR A 105 19.42 6.04 7.88
N LYS A 106 18.31 5.29 7.95
CA LYS A 106 18.26 3.83 7.82
C LYS A 106 17.28 3.43 6.72
N PRO A 107 17.49 2.27 6.06
CA PRO A 107 16.57 1.79 5.04
C PRO A 107 15.14 1.61 5.58
N ASN A 108 14.20 2.21 4.87
CA ASN A 108 12.76 2.14 5.15
C ASN A 108 11.94 1.84 3.88
N ALA A 109 12.57 1.76 2.71
CA ALA A 109 11.88 1.52 1.45
C ALA A 109 12.57 0.40 0.65
N ALA A 110 11.83 -0.13 -0.33
CA ALA A 110 12.32 -1.13 -1.26
C ALA A 110 11.83 -0.89 -2.69
N ASN A 111 12.67 -1.24 -3.66
CA ASN A 111 12.35 -1.30 -5.07
C ASN A 111 12.38 -2.75 -5.56
N TYR A 112 11.38 -3.13 -6.36
CA TYR A 112 11.30 -4.46 -6.99
C TYR A 112 10.48 -4.42 -8.28
N SER A 113 10.51 -5.48 -9.09
CA SER A 113 9.64 -5.64 -10.26
C SER A 113 8.96 -7.02 -10.22
N PHE A 114 7.86 -7.18 -10.97
CA PHE A 114 7.24 -8.50 -11.16
C PHE A 114 7.80 -9.27 -12.35
N GLY A 115 8.85 -8.76 -13.00
CA GLY A 115 9.45 -9.34 -14.19
C GLY A 115 10.02 -8.28 -15.14
N PRO A 116 10.75 -8.69 -16.19
CA PRO A 116 11.41 -7.76 -17.12
C PRO A 116 10.44 -6.84 -17.88
N ARG A 117 9.17 -7.25 -18.01
CA ARG A 117 8.11 -6.50 -18.69
C ARG A 117 7.31 -5.60 -17.74
N PHE A 118 7.59 -5.65 -16.44
CA PHE A 118 6.87 -4.86 -15.44
C PHE A 118 7.74 -3.69 -14.98
N PRO A 119 7.15 -2.50 -14.79
CA PRO A 119 7.89 -1.36 -14.27
C PRO A 119 8.34 -1.65 -12.83
N VAL A 120 9.48 -1.08 -12.45
CA VAL A 120 9.95 -1.09 -11.07
C VAL A 120 8.94 -0.38 -10.18
N LYS A 121 8.63 -0.98 -9.03
CA LYS A 121 7.72 -0.46 -8.01
C LYS A 121 8.53 -0.10 -6.78
N MET A 122 8.35 1.14 -6.32
CA MET A 122 8.84 1.61 -5.03
C MET A 122 7.78 1.44 -3.94
N ARG A 123 8.19 0.96 -2.76
CA ARG A 123 7.34 0.83 -1.59
C ARG A 123 8.08 1.23 -0.33
N GLU A 124 7.49 2.15 0.41
CA GLU A 124 7.94 2.55 1.76
C GLU A 124 7.26 1.69 2.83
N LEU A 125 8.03 1.27 3.82
CA LEU A 125 7.54 0.59 5.00
C LEU A 125 6.96 1.63 5.95
N LEU A 126 5.66 1.54 6.21
CA LEU A 126 5.00 2.46 7.13
C LEU A 126 5.15 2.05 8.57
N PHE A 127 5.13 0.76 8.84
CA PHE A 127 5.10 0.21 10.18
C PHE A 127 5.46 -1.28 10.19
N ILE A 128 6.33 -1.67 11.12
CA ILE A 128 6.58 -3.06 11.51
C ILE A 128 6.52 -3.20 13.03
N ASN A 129 5.95 -4.31 13.49
CA ASN A 129 5.94 -4.69 14.91
C ASN A 129 6.71 -6.00 15.09
N LYS A 130 7.89 -5.92 15.73
CA LYS A 130 8.75 -7.09 15.98
C LYS A 130 8.15 -8.10 16.98
N LYS A 131 7.24 -7.67 17.86
CA LYS A 131 6.65 -8.54 18.90
C LYS A 131 5.50 -9.40 18.40
N THR A 132 4.81 -8.94 17.35
CA THR A 132 3.69 -9.65 16.72
C THR A 132 3.95 -9.79 15.23
N ILE A 133 5.04 -10.47 14.89
CA ILE A 133 5.34 -10.90 13.52
C ILE A 133 4.45 -12.12 13.17
N ALA A 134 3.15 -11.95 13.34
CA ALA A 134 2.11 -12.70 12.65
C ALA A 134 1.37 -11.79 11.64
N GLN A 135 1.71 -10.49 11.58
CA GLN A 135 1.06 -9.50 10.72
C GLN A 135 2.04 -8.44 10.22
N SER A 136 3.05 -8.83 9.42
CA SER A 136 3.86 -7.83 8.71
C SER A 136 2.99 -7.15 7.64
N TRP A 137 2.60 -5.90 7.90
CA TRP A 137 1.79 -5.09 7.00
C TRP A 137 2.66 -4.50 5.89
N TRP A 138 2.86 -5.24 4.80
CA TRP A 138 3.19 -4.58 3.53
C TRP A 138 1.94 -3.90 3.00
N LYS A 139 1.73 -2.64 3.39
CA LYS A 139 0.73 -1.80 2.74
C LYS A 139 1.25 -1.45 1.35
N SER A 140 1.11 -2.38 0.40
CA SER A 140 1.26 -2.08 -1.02
C SER A 140 0.02 -1.30 -1.48
N SER A 141 -0.04 -0.06 -1.00
CA SER A 141 -0.85 1.10 -1.40
C SER A 141 -0.95 2.07 -0.22
N ILE A 142 -0.12 3.12 -0.16
CA ILE A 142 -0.68 4.44 0.16
C ILE A 142 -0.79 5.14 -1.19
N MET A 143 -1.89 4.88 -1.87
CA MET A 143 -2.71 6.00 -2.29
C MET A 143 -3.95 5.95 -1.42
N GLY A 144 -4.50 7.13 -1.13
CA GLY A 144 -5.45 7.39 -0.06
C GLY A 144 -6.66 6.47 -0.02
N LYS A 145 -7.31 6.50 1.15
CA LYS A 145 -8.77 6.41 1.30
C LYS A 145 -9.38 7.43 0.31
N MET A 146 -10.48 7.23 -0.41
CA MET A 146 -11.81 6.76 -0.05
C MET A 146 -12.63 6.36 -1.30
N GLY A 147 -13.65 5.53 -1.12
CA GLY A 147 -14.78 5.42 -2.03
C GLY A 147 -15.20 3.98 -2.32
N ALA A 148 -15.88 3.33 -1.38
CA ALA A 148 -16.81 2.24 -1.70
C ALA A 148 -18.18 2.88 -1.97
N SER A 149 -18.83 2.47 -3.07
CA SER A 149 -20.27 2.66 -3.24
C SER A 149 -21.04 1.57 -2.52
#